data_AF-A0A7C1DIL0-F1
#
_entry.id   AF-A0A7C1DIL0-F1
#
_cell.length_a   1.000
_cell.length_b   1.000
_cell.length_c   1.000
_cell.angle_alpha   90.00
_cell.angle_beta   90.00
_cell.angle_gamma   90.00
#
_symmetry.space_group_name_H-M   'P 1'
#
loop_
_entity.id
_entity.type
_entity.pdbx_description
1 polymer ?
#
loop_
_entity_poly.entity_id
_entity_poly.type
_entity_poly.pdbx_seq_one_letter_code
_entity_poly.pdbx_strand_id
1 'polypeptide(L)'
;MPSRVCISNAMNVGHPSNFARVIDLYGGWMDETGRIRKTPDLAAMRRDLWPATVSDDETRRTIQSAWHEHGLLLEPHGAVAWAALNRYIAETGESGLRISVETAHPAKFPEEIGMLLGFAPEIPPALSGLDGREEWMISMADDYGTFRNLLRERYGA
;
A
#
# COMPACT_ATOMS: atom_id res chain seq x y z
N MET A 1 -4.03 -2.87 -15.85
CA MET A 1 -4.06 -1.42 -16.19
C MET A 1 -2.80 -0.78 -15.63
N PRO A 2 -2.29 0.32 -16.18
CA PRO A 2 -1.18 1.02 -15.54
C PRO A 2 -1.59 1.50 -14.14
N SER A 3 -0.65 1.45 -13.19
CA SER A 3 -0.85 2.02 -11.86
C SER A 3 -1.06 3.54 -11.97
N ARG A 4 -1.87 4.10 -11.08
CA ARG A 4 -2.01 5.55 -10.91
C ARG A 4 -1.11 5.98 -9.76
N VAL A 5 -0.46 7.13 -9.88
CA VAL A 5 0.34 7.70 -8.80
C VAL A 5 -0.59 8.25 -7.73
N CYS A 6 -0.34 7.87 -6.48
CA CYS A 6 -1.03 8.36 -5.28
C CYS A 6 -0.02 8.46 -4.11
N ILE A 7 -0.42 9.13 -3.01
CA ILE A 7 0.46 9.35 -1.86
C ILE A 7 0.75 8.09 -1.03
N SER A 8 -0.09 7.06 -1.13
CA SER A 8 0.21 5.70 -0.65
C SER A 8 0.96 4.93 -1.74
N ASN A 9 2.17 5.38 -2.06
CA ASN A 9 2.91 4.98 -3.25
C ASN A 9 3.21 3.47 -3.35
N ALA A 10 3.36 2.76 -2.23
CA ALA A 10 3.58 1.31 -2.23
C ALA A 10 2.33 0.51 -2.66
N MET A 11 1.16 1.16 -2.70
CA MET A 11 -0.09 0.61 -3.22
C MET A 11 -0.35 0.96 -4.69
N ASN A 12 0.59 1.62 -5.38
CA ASN A 12 0.53 1.89 -6.82
C ASN A 12 0.76 0.59 -7.64
N VAL A 13 -0.18 -0.33 -7.58
CA VAL A 13 -0.07 -1.67 -8.19
C VAL A 13 -1.07 -1.83 -9.33
N GLY A 14 -0.58 -1.92 -10.56
CA GLY A 14 -1.41 -2.10 -11.75
C GLY A 14 -1.86 -3.55 -12.03
N HIS A 15 -1.13 -4.52 -11.46
CA HIS A 15 -1.42 -5.96 -11.56
C HIS A 15 -1.09 -6.67 -10.22
N PRO A 16 -2.07 -6.80 -9.31
CA PRO A 16 -1.84 -7.38 -7.98
C PRO A 16 -1.58 -8.89 -8.07
N SER A 17 -0.31 -9.28 -7.96
CA SER A 17 0.16 -10.65 -8.21
C SER A 17 -0.53 -11.72 -7.34
N ASN A 18 -0.87 -11.38 -6.10
CA ASN A 18 -1.56 -12.30 -5.18
C ASN A 18 -3.07 -12.41 -5.44
N PHE A 19 -3.67 -11.58 -6.30
CA PHE A 19 -5.11 -11.67 -6.57
C PHE A 19 -5.49 -13.00 -7.22
N ALA A 20 -4.58 -13.63 -7.97
CA ALA A 20 -4.78 -14.99 -8.49
C ALA A 20 -5.09 -16.00 -7.37
N ARG A 21 -4.42 -15.87 -6.21
CA ARG A 21 -4.62 -16.74 -5.04
C ARG A 21 -5.96 -16.49 -4.36
N VAL A 22 -6.41 -15.23 -4.34
CA VAL A 22 -7.76 -14.90 -3.86
C VAL A 22 -8.81 -15.54 -4.78
N ILE A 23 -8.67 -15.42 -6.11
CA ILE A 23 -9.59 -16.05 -7.05
C ILE A 23 -9.62 -17.58 -6.88
N ASP A 24 -8.46 -18.21 -6.72
CA ASP A 24 -8.34 -19.66 -6.49
C ASP A 24 -9.00 -20.10 -5.17
N LEU A 25 -8.84 -19.33 -4.09
CA LEU A 25 -9.46 -19.60 -2.79
C LEU A 25 -10.99 -19.71 -2.87
N TYR A 26 -11.64 -18.95 -3.76
CA TYR A 26 -13.08 -19.01 -4.01
C TYR A 26 -13.44 -19.94 -5.20
N GLY A 27 -12.56 -20.86 -5.55
CA GLY A 27 -12.80 -21.90 -6.56
C GLY A 27 -12.71 -21.44 -8.01
N GLY A 28 -12.21 -20.22 -8.25
CA GLY A 28 -11.96 -19.69 -9.59
C GLY A 28 -10.57 -20.05 -10.13
N TRP A 29 -10.20 -19.46 -11.27
CA TRP A 29 -8.85 -19.52 -11.82
C TRP A 29 -8.57 -18.23 -12.60
N MET A 30 -7.44 -17.58 -12.33
CA MET A 30 -6.93 -16.41 -13.05
C MET A 30 -5.56 -16.74 -13.63
N ASP A 31 -5.35 -16.39 -14.90
CA ASP A 31 -4.05 -16.59 -15.57
C ASP A 31 -3.06 -15.46 -15.27
N GLU A 32 -1.83 -15.61 -15.76
CA GLU A 32 -0.72 -14.65 -15.58
C GLU A 32 -0.96 -13.29 -16.25
N THR A 33 -1.92 -13.20 -17.18
CA THR A 33 -2.33 -11.96 -17.83
C THR A 33 -3.42 -11.20 -17.05
N GLY A 34 -3.89 -11.78 -15.93
CA GLY A 34 -4.95 -11.23 -15.10
C GLY A 34 -6.37 -11.56 -15.59
N ARG A 35 -6.52 -12.50 -16.54
CA ARG A 35 -7.84 -12.91 -17.04
C ARG A 35 -8.40 -14.02 -16.17
N ILE A 36 -9.62 -13.82 -15.68
CA ILE A 36 -10.37 -14.87 -14.98
C ILE A 36 -10.84 -15.89 -16.02
N ARG A 37 -10.28 -17.09 -15.95
CA ARG A 37 -10.56 -18.23 -16.83
C ARG A 37 -11.64 -19.14 -16.29
N LYS A 38 -11.78 -19.19 -14.96
CA LYS A 38 -12.88 -19.84 -14.26
C LYS A 38 -13.42 -18.86 -13.23
N THR A 39 -14.71 -18.55 -13.31
CA THR A 39 -15.37 -17.63 -12.39
C THR A 39 -15.35 -18.21 -10.96
N PRO A 40 -14.87 -17.46 -9.95
CA PRO A 40 -14.96 -17.87 -8.55
C PRO A 40 -16.40 -17.76 -8.03
N ASP A 41 -16.66 -18.26 -6.82
CA ASP A 41 -17.90 -17.98 -6.10
C ASP A 41 -17.99 -16.50 -5.70
N LEU A 42 -18.59 -15.71 -6.58
CA LEU A 42 -18.77 -14.27 -6.39
C LEU A 42 -19.73 -13.94 -5.23
N ALA A 43 -20.61 -14.86 -4.84
CA ALA A 43 -21.50 -14.62 -3.70
C ALA A 43 -20.73 -14.76 -2.39
N ALA A 44 -19.91 -15.82 -2.26
CA ALA A 44 -19.00 -15.98 -1.13
C ALA A 44 -17.98 -14.83 -1.04
N MET A 45 -17.38 -14.42 -2.16
CA MET A 45 -16.45 -13.27 -2.17
C MET A 45 -17.11 -11.98 -1.66
N ARG A 46 -18.34 -11.67 -2.08
CA ARG A 46 -19.05 -10.46 -1.62
C ARG A 46 -19.49 -10.52 -0.17
N ARG A 47 -19.68 -11.72 0.37
CA ARG A 47 -19.99 -11.93 1.80
C ARG A 47 -18.74 -11.70 2.65
N ASP A 48 -17.57 -12.16 2.18
CA ASP A 48 -16.35 -12.21 2.99
C ASP A 48 -15.43 -10.98 2.76
N LEU A 49 -15.59 -10.27 1.65
CA LEU A 49 -14.75 -9.13 1.26
C LEU A 49 -15.59 -7.89 0.98
N TRP A 50 -15.18 -6.76 1.57
CA TRP A 50 -15.75 -5.45 1.29
C TRP A 50 -14.66 -4.51 0.73
N PRO A 51 -14.66 -4.24 -0.59
CA PRO A 51 -13.65 -3.39 -1.20
C PRO A 51 -14.01 -1.91 -1.08
N ALA A 52 -13.00 -1.06 -0.87
CA ALA A 52 -13.15 0.39 -0.89
C ALA A 52 -12.06 1.05 -1.75
N THR A 53 -12.35 2.28 -2.17
CA THR A 53 -11.36 3.18 -2.78
C THR A 53 -11.34 4.47 -1.96
N VAL A 54 -10.14 4.95 -1.68
CA VAL A 54 -9.86 6.17 -0.92
C VAL A 54 -8.99 7.06 -1.79
N SER A 55 -9.37 8.31 -1.98
CA SER A 55 -8.59 9.28 -2.76
C SER A 55 -7.50 9.93 -1.92
N ASP A 56 -6.49 10.54 -2.54
CA ASP A 56 -5.44 11.28 -1.81
C ASP A 56 -6.03 12.35 -0.88
N ASP A 57 -7.05 13.09 -1.32
CA ASP A 57 -7.72 14.12 -0.50
C ASP A 57 -8.46 13.51 0.69
N GLU A 58 -9.01 12.31 0.55
CA GLU A 58 -9.61 11.59 1.67
C GLU A 58 -8.55 11.03 2.62
N THR A 59 -7.46 10.48 2.10
CA THR A 59 -6.31 10.03 2.87
C THR A 59 -5.74 11.17 3.72
N ARG A 60 -5.52 12.36 3.14
CA ARG A 60 -5.05 13.56 3.86
C ARG A 60 -5.98 13.98 4.98
N ARG A 61 -7.28 14.07 4.69
CA ARG A 61 -8.30 14.39 5.71
C ARG A 61 -8.32 13.36 6.83
N THR A 62 -8.12 12.08 6.50
CA THR A 62 -8.08 10.99 7.48
C THR A 62 -6.86 11.07 8.39
N ILE A 63 -5.68 11.43 7.85
CA ILE A 63 -4.49 11.67 8.67
C ILE A 63 -4.75 12.81 9.66
N GLN A 64 -5.31 13.92 9.18
CA GLN A 64 -5.64 15.08 10.01
C GLN A 64 -6.67 14.73 11.09
N SER A 65 -7.76 14.06 10.74
CA SER A 65 -8.80 13.71 11.71
C SER A 65 -8.31 12.70 12.73
N ALA A 66 -7.58 11.65 12.33
CA ALA A 66 -7.01 10.67 13.25
C ALA A 66 -6.06 11.33 14.27
N TRP A 67 -5.26 12.30 13.83
CA TRP A 67 -4.41 13.06 14.73
C TRP A 67 -5.22 13.95 15.68
N HIS A 68 -6.15 14.76 15.16
CA HIS A 68 -6.89 15.72 15.98
C HIS A 68 -7.90 15.07 16.94
N GLU A 69 -8.53 13.97 16.54
CA GLU A 69 -9.57 13.31 17.33
C GLU A 69 -9.02 12.24 18.28
N HIS A 70 -7.89 11.60 17.92
CA HIS A 70 -7.36 10.46 18.66
C HIS A 70 -5.90 10.59 19.08
N GLY A 71 -5.18 11.62 18.63
CA GLY A 71 -3.72 11.71 18.81
C GLY A 71 -2.98 10.58 18.08
N LEU A 72 -3.61 9.95 17.09
CA LEU A 72 -3.06 8.83 16.34
C LEU A 72 -2.40 9.34 15.07
N LEU A 73 -1.07 9.18 14.99
CA LEU A 73 -0.32 9.58 13.81
C LEU A 73 -0.29 8.44 12.79
N LEU A 74 -1.08 8.59 11.73
CA LEU A 74 -1.12 7.66 10.59
C LEU A 74 -0.22 8.16 9.47
N GLU A 75 0.35 7.22 8.72
CA GLU A 75 0.93 7.49 7.41
C GLU A 75 -0.07 7.21 6.27
N PRO A 76 0.21 7.61 5.01
CA PRO A 76 -0.75 7.48 3.91
C PRO A 76 -1.39 6.09 3.73
N HIS A 77 -0.65 4.99 3.86
CA HIS A 77 -1.19 3.64 3.65
C HIS A 77 -2.11 3.22 4.80
N GLY A 78 -1.68 3.46 6.04
CA GLY A 78 -2.49 3.30 7.25
C GLY A 78 -3.77 4.10 7.25
N ALA A 79 -3.70 5.36 6.80
CA ALA A 79 -4.85 6.24 6.65
C ALA A 79 -5.86 5.72 5.60
N VAL A 80 -5.40 5.11 4.51
CA VAL A 80 -6.30 4.45 3.54
C VAL A 80 -7.07 3.31 4.21
N ALA A 81 -6.40 2.46 4.99
CA ALA A 81 -7.05 1.36 5.71
C ALA A 81 -8.03 1.87 6.79
N TRP A 82 -7.64 2.91 7.53
CA TRP A 82 -8.47 3.54 8.56
C TRP A 82 -9.73 4.18 7.96
N ALA A 83 -9.60 4.92 6.86
CA ALA A 83 -10.72 5.52 6.14
C ALA A 83 -11.70 4.45 5.63
N ALA A 84 -11.18 3.39 4.99
CA ALA A 84 -11.99 2.28 4.50
C ALA A 84 -12.74 1.56 5.62
N LEU A 85 -12.07 1.30 6.76
CA LEU A 85 -12.68 0.67 7.92
C LEU A 85 -13.80 1.54 8.51
N ASN A 86 -13.57 2.84 8.69
CA ASN A 86 -14.61 3.74 9.20
C ASN A 86 -15.82 3.81 8.27
N ARG A 87 -15.60 3.81 6.95
CA ARG A 87 -16.68 3.77 5.97
C ARG A 87 -17.48 2.47 6.06
N TYR A 88 -16.79 1.32 6.15
CA TYR A 88 -17.44 0.02 6.35
C TYR A 88 -18.34 0.02 7.58
N ILE A 89 -17.85 0.54 8.71
CA ILE A 89 -18.63 0.63 9.95
C ILE A 89 -19.87 1.50 9.76
N ALA A 90 -19.70 2.67 9.13
CA ALA A 90 -20.79 3.61 8.90
C ALA A 90 -21.88 3.03 7.96
N GLU A 91 -21.49 2.29 6.94
CA GLU A 91 -22.42 1.73 5.94
C GLU A 91 -23.12 0.44 6.42
N THR A 92 -22.40 -0.43 7.13
CA THR A 92 -22.94 -1.74 7.56
C THR A 92 -23.58 -1.70 8.94
N GLY A 93 -23.19 -0.75 9.79
CA GLY A 93 -23.59 -0.71 11.20
C GLY A 93 -23.02 -1.88 12.02
N GLU A 94 -22.08 -2.66 11.46
CA GLU A 94 -21.47 -3.78 12.17
C GLU A 94 -20.74 -3.29 13.42
N SER A 95 -20.84 -4.06 14.49
CA SER A 95 -20.25 -3.76 15.80
C SER A 95 -19.25 -4.85 16.21
N GLY A 96 -18.28 -4.49 17.07
CA GLY A 96 -17.27 -5.43 17.57
C GLY A 96 -15.84 -4.90 17.51
N LEU A 97 -14.88 -5.77 17.80
CA LEU A 97 -13.45 -5.49 17.67
C LEU A 97 -13.08 -5.33 16.19
N ARG A 98 -12.30 -4.30 15.90
CA ARG A 98 -11.87 -3.96 14.55
C ARG A 98 -10.39 -3.65 14.56
N ILE A 99 -9.71 -4.07 13.52
CA ILE A 99 -8.25 -3.95 13.40
C ILE A 99 -7.97 -3.26 12.07
N SER A 100 -7.36 -2.07 12.14
CA SER A 100 -6.72 -1.44 10.98
C SER A 100 -5.23 -1.74 11.05
N VAL A 101 -4.61 -2.06 9.92
CA VAL A 101 -3.19 -2.43 9.86
C VAL A 101 -2.38 -1.23 9.38
N GLU A 102 -1.54 -0.69 10.26
CA GLU A 102 -0.54 0.31 9.91
C GLU A 102 0.67 -0.39 9.26
N THR A 103 0.81 -0.25 7.94
CA THR A 103 1.80 -1.03 7.18
C THR A 103 3.20 -0.42 7.14
N ALA A 104 3.33 0.85 7.53
CA ALA A 104 4.61 1.57 7.57
C ALA A 104 4.69 2.51 8.78
N HIS A 105 5.91 2.89 9.14
CA HIS A 105 6.12 3.88 10.19
C HIS A 105 5.98 5.31 9.62
N PRO A 106 5.34 6.26 10.32
CA PRO A 106 5.16 7.66 9.86
C PRO A 106 6.44 8.37 9.44
N ALA A 107 7.57 8.10 10.11
CA ALA A 107 8.88 8.62 9.74
C ALA A 107 9.33 8.33 8.30
N LYS A 108 8.70 7.39 7.59
CA LYS A 108 8.97 7.13 6.16
C LYS A 108 8.29 8.13 5.22
N PHE A 109 7.37 8.95 5.72
CA PHE A 109 6.60 9.93 4.95
C PHE A 109 6.63 11.32 5.63
N PRO A 110 7.82 11.85 5.96
CA PRO A 110 7.93 13.05 6.79
C PRO A 110 7.41 14.32 6.09
N GLU A 111 7.56 14.42 4.77
CA GLU A 111 7.12 15.57 3.99
C GLU A 111 5.59 15.70 3.97
N GLU A 112 4.87 14.61 3.67
CA GLU A 112 3.40 14.61 3.63
C GLU A 112 2.83 14.95 5.01
N ILE A 113 3.38 14.35 6.07
CA ILE A 113 2.96 14.61 7.45
C ILE A 113 3.26 16.07 7.84
N GLY A 114 4.45 16.57 7.51
CA GLY A 114 4.86 17.95 7.76
C GLY A 114 3.93 18.96 7.09
N MET A 115 3.55 18.72 5.85
CA MET A 115 2.59 19.57 5.12
C MET A 115 1.20 19.57 5.76
N LEU A 116 0.73 18.42 6.27
CA LEU A 116 -0.63 18.26 6.80
C LEU A 116 -0.80 18.73 8.23
N LEU A 117 0.19 18.48 9.08
CA LEU A 117 0.10 18.66 10.54
C LEU A 117 1.04 19.76 11.07
N GLY A 118 1.94 20.29 10.24
CA GLY A 118 2.88 21.34 10.63
C GLY A 118 4.06 20.87 11.47
N PHE A 119 4.28 19.57 11.60
CA PHE A 119 5.44 18.99 12.27
C PHE A 119 5.91 17.71 11.56
N ALA A 120 7.20 17.40 11.69
CA ALA A 120 7.76 16.15 11.19
C ALA A 120 7.62 15.03 12.23
N PRO A 121 7.33 13.79 11.82
CA PRO A 121 7.33 12.63 12.70
C PRO A 121 8.72 12.41 13.33
N GLU A 122 8.75 11.88 14.56
CA GLU A 122 10.00 11.47 15.19
C GLU A 122 10.64 10.32 14.41
N ILE A 123 11.94 10.45 14.12
CA ILE A 123 12.71 9.42 13.42
C ILE A 123 13.09 8.33 14.43
N PRO A 124 12.64 7.08 14.25
CA PRO A 124 12.99 6.01 15.17
C PRO A 124 14.50 5.72 15.11
N PRO A 125 15.12 5.25 16.21
CA PRO A 125 16.56 4.98 16.26
C PRO A 125 17.08 4.09 15.12
N ALA A 126 16.26 3.14 14.66
CA ALA A 126 16.59 2.24 13.55
C ALA A 126 16.79 2.95 12.20
N LEU A 127 16.18 4.14 12.01
CA LEU A 127 16.34 4.96 10.81
C LEU A 127 17.34 6.11 11.01
N SER A 128 17.78 6.35 12.24
CA SER A 128 18.70 7.44 12.57
C SER A 128 20.05 7.27 11.88
N GLY A 129 20.52 8.33 11.23
CA GLY A 129 21.83 8.36 10.58
C GLY A 129 21.93 7.51 9.31
N LEU A 130 20.80 7.14 8.68
CA LEU A 130 20.80 6.52 7.35
C LEU A 130 20.97 7.55 6.24
N ASP A 131 20.33 8.73 6.34
CA ASP A 131 20.32 9.76 5.30
C ASP A 131 21.71 10.29 4.90
N GLY A 132 22.68 10.20 5.82
CA GLY A 132 24.07 10.64 5.59
C GLY A 132 25.02 9.55 5.13
N ARG A 133 24.54 8.32 4.89
CA ARG A 133 25.40 7.21 4.44
C ARG A 133 25.62 7.31 2.93
N GLU A 134 26.80 6.88 2.50
CA GLU A 134 27.10 6.77 1.07
C GLU A 134 26.20 5.72 0.41
N GLU A 135 25.47 6.14 -0.63
CA GLU A 135 24.62 5.27 -1.43
C GLU A 135 25.40 4.63 -2.58
N TRP A 136 25.23 3.33 -2.76
CA TRP A 136 25.86 2.57 -3.84
C TRP A 136 24.80 2.14 -4.85
N MET A 137 24.68 2.90 -5.94
CA MET A 137 23.71 2.65 -7.01
C MET A 137 24.43 2.44 -8.35
N ILE A 138 23.86 1.58 -9.20
CA ILE A 138 24.28 1.42 -10.60
C ILE A 138 23.14 1.88 -11.48
N SER A 139 23.36 2.96 -12.24
CA SER A 139 22.44 3.41 -13.27
C SER A 139 22.55 2.51 -14.50
N MET A 140 21.40 2.16 -15.09
CA MET A 140 21.33 1.37 -16.32
C MET A 140 20.08 1.74 -17.12
N ALA A 141 20.02 1.31 -18.38
CA ALA A 141 18.82 1.45 -19.21
C ALA A 141 17.68 0.53 -18.70
N ASP A 142 16.43 0.97 -18.89
CA ASP A 142 15.23 0.19 -18.57
C ASP A 142 14.99 -0.89 -19.63
N ASP A 143 15.92 -1.85 -19.72
CA ASP A 143 15.83 -2.97 -20.63
C ASP A 143 16.37 -4.27 -20.01
N TYR A 144 15.67 -5.37 -20.29
CA TYR A 144 15.97 -6.67 -19.73
C TYR A 144 17.36 -7.19 -20.15
N GLY A 145 17.82 -6.86 -21.36
CA GLY A 145 19.09 -7.34 -21.90
C GLY A 145 20.28 -6.80 -21.10
N THR A 146 20.29 -5.49 -20.88
CA THR A 146 21.27 -4.78 -20.06
C THR A 146 21.25 -5.28 -18.63
N PHE A 147 20.08 -5.38 -18.01
CA PHE A 147 19.96 -5.87 -16.63
C PHE A 147 20.49 -7.31 -16.49
N ARG A 148 20.08 -8.22 -17.39
CA ARG A 148 20.54 -9.61 -17.39
C ARG A 148 22.06 -9.70 -17.55
N ASN A 149 22.64 -8.95 -18.48
CA ASN A 149 24.08 -8.99 -18.74
C ASN A 149 24.86 -8.43 -17.53
N LEU A 150 24.42 -7.32 -16.93
CA LEU A 150 25.01 -6.77 -15.72
C LEU A 150 25.07 -7.80 -14.58
N LEU A 151 23.98 -8.54 -14.35
CA LEU A 151 23.94 -9.57 -13.32
C LEU A 151 24.93 -10.71 -13.62
N ARG A 152 25.04 -11.13 -14.88
CA ARG A 152 25.97 -12.20 -15.29
C ARG A 152 27.42 -11.76 -15.19
N GLU A 153 27.75 -10.54 -15.59
CA GLU A 153 29.12 -10.02 -15.50
C GLU A 153 29.57 -9.84 -14.06
N ARG A 154 28.68 -9.41 -13.17
CA ARG A 154 29.02 -9.09 -11.78
C ARG A 154 28.93 -10.28 -10.83
N TYR A 155 28.02 -11.22 -11.10
CA TYR A 155 27.70 -12.32 -10.18
C TYR A 155 27.61 -13.69 -10.87
N GLY A 156 27.85 -13.78 -12.17
CA GLY A 156 27.97 -15.06 -12.87
C GLY A 156 29.25 -15.77 -12.43
N ALA A 157 29.12 -17.05 -12.09
CA ALA A 157 30.24 -17.96 -11.93
C ALA A 157 30.84 -18.36 -13.29
#